data_AF-A0A7R9IZG4-F1
#
_entry.id   AF-A0A7R9IZG4-F1
#
_cell.length_a   1.000
_cell.length_b   1.000
_cell.length_c   1.000
_cell.angle_alpha   90.00
_cell.angle_beta   90.00
_cell.angle_gamma   90.00
#
_symmetry.space_group_name_H-M   'P 1'
#
loop_
_entity.id
_entity.type
_entity.pdbx_description
1 polymer ?
#
loop_
_entity_poly.entity_id
_entity_poly.type
_entity_poly.pdbx_seq_one_letter_code
_entity_poly.pdbx_strand_id
1 'polypeptide(L)'
;MEENPRGTFLVRHSEHNRHGFSLSLKDWDETRNYHVKHYKIKPLDNGGYYIATNQTFPTLQALVQAYTKNALGLCHVLGRPCPKQKPMIWDLTSIMRDHWEIERAEIELLRKLGHGNFGEVWYGMHGREVIEQVEKGYRMPKPLSHSIPDVIYRLMLQCWDADPEKRPTFDFLNHYFEDFTITSELPYREVMD
;
A
#
# COMPACT_ATOMS: atom_id res chain seq x y z
N MET A 1 6.46 -12.88 -9.82
CA MET A 1 7.46 -11.86 -10.22
C MET A 1 8.50 -11.82 -9.12
N GLU A 2 9.76 -12.07 -9.46
CA GLU A 2 10.83 -12.27 -8.47
C GLU A 2 11.18 -10.93 -7.82
N GLU A 3 10.71 -10.73 -6.58
CA GLU A 3 10.57 -9.39 -5.99
C GLU A 3 11.91 -8.69 -5.74
N ASN A 4 13.04 -9.43 -5.73
CA ASN A 4 14.40 -8.89 -5.64
C ASN A 4 15.43 -9.81 -6.31
N PRO A 5 16.24 -9.34 -7.29
CA PRO A 5 17.28 -10.14 -7.93
C PRO A 5 18.49 -10.38 -6.99
N ARG A 6 19.34 -11.34 -7.36
CA ARG A 6 20.66 -11.56 -6.73
C ARG A 6 21.47 -10.26 -6.70
N GLY A 7 22.18 -10.02 -5.61
CA GLY A 7 22.91 -8.77 -5.38
C GLY A 7 22.09 -7.66 -4.72
N THR A 8 20.78 -7.85 -4.48
CA THR A 8 19.99 -6.89 -3.71
C THR A 8 20.52 -6.77 -2.29
N PHE A 9 20.70 -5.55 -1.79
CA PHE A 9 21.39 -5.33 -0.51
C PHE A 9 20.75 -4.26 0.38
N LEU A 10 21.07 -4.30 1.68
CA LEU A 10 20.82 -3.21 2.61
C LEU A 10 21.94 -3.09 3.64
N VAL A 11 22.15 -1.88 4.12
CA VAL A 11 23.03 -1.59 5.25
C VAL A 11 22.16 -1.19 6.44
N ARG A 12 22.42 -1.80 7.60
CA ARG A 12 21.67 -1.57 8.85
C ARG A 12 22.64 -1.46 10.03
N HIS A 13 22.17 -0.93 11.16
CA HIS A 13 22.94 -0.97 12.39
C HIS A 13 23.19 -2.43 12.82
N SER A 14 24.38 -2.68 13.36
CA SER A 14 24.73 -4.00 13.88
C SER A 14 24.07 -4.21 15.25
N GLU A 15 23.32 -5.31 15.39
CA GLU A 15 22.70 -5.71 16.68
C GLU A 15 23.74 -6.05 17.75
N HIS A 16 24.91 -6.56 17.33
CA HIS A 16 25.95 -7.08 18.23
C HIS A 16 27.10 -6.08 18.43
N ASN A 17 27.09 -4.93 17.75
CA ASN A 17 28.15 -3.92 17.86
C ASN A 17 27.52 -2.53 17.74
N ARG A 18 27.47 -1.79 18.84
CA ARG A 18 26.83 -0.46 18.92
C ARG A 18 27.39 0.55 17.92
N HIS A 19 28.67 0.42 17.54
CA HIS A 19 29.33 1.35 16.61
C HIS A 19 29.54 0.76 15.22
N GLY A 20 29.08 -0.47 14.99
CA GLY A 20 29.23 -1.18 13.72
C GLY A 20 27.96 -1.18 12.87
N PHE A 21 28.13 -1.55 11.61
CA PHE A 21 27.03 -1.78 10.67
C PHE A 21 27.05 -3.22 10.16
N SER A 22 25.94 -3.66 9.60
CA SER A 22 25.80 -4.96 8.94
C SER A 22 25.32 -4.75 7.51
N LEU A 23 26.05 -5.30 6.55
CA LEU A 23 25.65 -5.39 5.15
C LEU A 23 24.95 -6.73 4.93
N SER A 24 23.68 -6.68 4.52
CA SER A 24 22.91 -7.87 4.15
C SER A 24 22.82 -7.94 2.63
N LEU A 25 23.26 -9.05 2.05
CA LEU A 25 23.33 -9.25 0.60
C LEU A 25 22.55 -10.50 0.20
N LYS A 26 21.60 -10.36 -0.72
CA LYS A 26 20.85 -11.48 -1.30
C LYS A 26 21.73 -12.24 -2.29
N ASP A 27 21.87 -13.53 -2.06
CA ASP A 27 22.65 -14.46 -2.87
C ASP A 27 21.78 -15.66 -3.32
N TRP A 28 22.32 -16.45 -4.23
CA TRP A 28 21.71 -17.69 -4.68
C TRP A 28 22.80 -18.74 -4.90
N ASP A 29 22.54 -19.96 -4.44
CA ASP A 29 23.34 -21.15 -4.73
C ASP A 29 22.43 -22.37 -4.95
N GLU A 30 22.95 -23.41 -5.62
CA GLU A 30 22.21 -24.64 -5.95
C GLU A 30 21.80 -25.46 -4.72
N THR A 31 22.46 -25.28 -3.58
CA THR A 31 22.27 -26.09 -2.37
C THR A 31 21.25 -25.51 -1.40
N ARG A 32 21.15 -24.19 -1.32
CA ARG A 32 20.40 -23.40 -0.34
C ARG A 32 19.33 -22.54 -1.00
N ASN A 33 19.27 -22.52 -2.33
CA ASN A 33 18.44 -21.59 -3.11
C ASN A 33 18.74 -20.13 -2.70
N TYR A 34 17.74 -19.26 -2.81
CA TYR A 34 17.87 -17.86 -2.40
C TYR A 34 18.06 -17.73 -0.90
N HIS A 35 19.13 -17.05 -0.50
CA HIS A 35 19.45 -16.80 0.90
C HIS A 35 20.14 -15.44 1.06
N VAL A 36 20.34 -15.00 2.31
CA VAL A 36 20.98 -13.72 2.63
C VAL A 36 22.28 -13.98 3.39
N LYS A 37 23.37 -13.35 2.94
CA LYS A 37 24.64 -13.32 3.68
C LYS A 37 24.82 -11.98 4.38
N HIS A 38 25.32 -12.03 5.61
CA HIS A 38 25.54 -10.86 6.44
C HIS A 38 27.03 -10.63 6.67
N TYR A 39 27.51 -9.44 6.30
CA TYR A 39 28.89 -9.02 6.47
C TYR A 39 28.98 -7.94 7.53
N LYS A 40 29.93 -8.10 8.46
CA LYS A 40 30.16 -7.14 9.54
C LYS A 40 30.98 -5.97 9.00
N ILE A 41 30.41 -4.77 9.00
CA ILE A 41 31.13 -3.54 8.74
C ILE A 41 31.59 -2.96 10.07
N LYS A 42 32.91 -2.89 10.26
CA LYS A 42 33.51 -2.37 11.49
C LYS A 42 34.03 -0.94 11.26
N PRO A 43 33.90 -0.05 12.26
CA PRO A 43 34.56 1.24 12.22
C PRO A 43 36.08 1.11 12.44
N LEU A 44 36.85 2.05 11.90
CA LEU A 44 38.26 2.24 12.26
C LEU A 44 38.40 3.39 13.26
N ASP A 45 39.46 3.35 14.09
CA ASP A 45 39.77 4.38 15.09
C ASP A 45 40.06 5.76 14.48
N ASN A 46 40.61 5.79 13.26
CA ASN A 46 40.95 7.02 12.53
C ASN A 46 39.78 7.59 11.70
N GLY A 47 38.57 7.05 11.85
CA GLY A 47 37.42 7.39 11.03
C GLY A 47 37.44 6.63 9.70
N GLY A 48 36.47 5.75 9.52
CA GLY A 48 36.33 4.92 8.32
C GLY A 48 35.64 3.61 8.63
N TYR A 49 35.46 2.80 7.59
CA TYR A 49 34.74 1.52 7.65
C TYR A 49 35.44 0.46 6.83
N TYR A 50 35.36 -0.78 7.27
CA TYR A 50 35.87 -1.94 6.54
C TYR A 50 35.04 -3.19 6.80
N ILE A 51 35.05 -4.11 5.84
CA ILE A 51 34.54 -5.49 6.01
C ILE A 51 35.73 -6.45 6.15
N ALA A 52 36.68 -6.37 5.22
CA ALA A 52 37.95 -7.07 5.27
C ALA A 52 39.08 -6.07 5.56
N THR A 53 40.06 -6.45 6.38
CA THR A 53 41.14 -5.54 6.85
C THR A 53 42.05 -5.04 5.73
N ASN A 54 42.03 -5.68 4.56
CA ASN A 54 42.79 -5.28 3.37
C ASN A 54 42.13 -4.16 2.55
N GLN A 55 40.89 -3.76 2.87
CA GLN A 55 40.13 -2.73 2.15
C GLN A 55 39.42 -1.82 3.14
N THR A 56 39.88 -0.58 3.24
CA THR A 56 39.32 0.43 4.15
C THR A 56 38.71 1.56 3.35
N PHE A 57 37.62 2.13 3.86
CA PHE A 57 36.85 3.16 3.18
C PHE A 57 36.56 4.32 4.14
N PRO A 58 36.64 5.58 3.68
CA PRO A 58 36.40 6.74 4.54
C PRO A 58 34.92 6.88 4.96
N THR A 59 33.99 6.40 4.12
CA THR A 59 32.53 6.49 4.38
C THR A 59 31.82 5.19 3.99
N LEU A 60 30.64 4.94 4.57
CA LEU A 60 29.78 3.83 4.14
C LEU A 60 29.38 3.93 2.67
N GLN A 61 29.20 5.15 2.15
CA GLN A 61 28.88 5.37 0.75
C GLN A 61 30.03 4.94 -0.17
N ALA A 62 31.27 5.27 0.19
CA ALA A 62 32.45 4.84 -0.56
C ALA A 62 32.61 3.31 -0.53
N LEU A 63 32.36 2.69 0.62
CA LEU A 63 32.32 1.23 0.78
C LEU A 63 31.30 0.61 -0.19
N VAL A 64 30.05 1.10 -0.17
CA VAL A 64 28.99 0.58 -1.05
C VAL A 64 29.35 0.76 -2.53
N GLN A 65 29.88 1.91 -2.93
CA GLN A 65 30.30 2.17 -4.31
C GLN A 65 31.41 1.22 -4.77
N ALA A 66 32.39 0.92 -3.91
CA ALA A 66 33.44 -0.03 -4.23
C ALA A 66 32.90 -1.46 -4.42
N TYR A 67 32.05 -1.91 -3.48
CA TYR A 67 31.44 -3.25 -3.54
C TYR A 67 30.38 -3.40 -4.64
N THR A 68 29.87 -2.29 -5.18
CA THR A 68 29.02 -2.27 -6.39
C THR A 68 29.84 -2.56 -7.65
N LYS A 69 31.09 -2.06 -7.71
CA LYS A 69 31.97 -2.25 -8.87
C LYS A 69 32.68 -3.61 -8.84
N ASN A 70 33.08 -4.08 -7.67
CA ASN A 70 33.83 -5.32 -7.49
C ASN A 70 33.42 -6.00 -6.19
N ALA A 71 33.21 -7.32 -6.21
CA ALA A 71 32.78 -8.07 -5.03
C ALA A 71 33.82 -8.04 -3.90
N LEU A 72 35.12 -7.88 -4.19
CA LEU A 72 36.19 -7.76 -3.19
C LEU A 72 36.09 -8.80 -2.05
N GLY A 73 35.72 -10.04 -2.37
CA GLY A 73 35.54 -11.14 -1.40
C GLY A 73 34.12 -11.34 -0.86
N LEU A 74 33.15 -10.50 -1.22
CA LEU A 74 31.73 -10.80 -1.04
C LEU A 74 31.29 -11.91 -1.99
N CYS A 75 30.15 -12.54 -1.69
CA CYS A 75 29.59 -13.59 -2.52
C CYS A 75 29.06 -13.11 -3.87
N HIS A 76 28.78 -11.81 -4.00
CA HIS A 76 28.34 -11.18 -5.23
C HIS A 76 28.62 -9.67 -5.16
N VAL A 77 28.70 -9.00 -6.32
CA VAL A 77 28.70 -7.53 -6.37
C VAL A 77 27.39 -6.97 -5.84
N LEU A 78 27.42 -5.80 -5.22
CA LEU A 78 26.20 -5.10 -4.82
C LEU A 78 25.45 -4.67 -6.08
N GLY A 79 24.20 -5.12 -6.17
CA GLY A 79 23.27 -4.73 -7.22
C GLY A 79 22.46 -3.53 -6.76
N ARG A 80 21.14 -3.71 -6.65
CA ARG A 80 20.23 -2.64 -6.22
C ARG A 80 20.04 -2.58 -4.71
N PRO A 81 19.86 -1.39 -4.12
CA PRO A 81 19.36 -1.27 -2.75
C PRO A 81 17.99 -1.97 -2.60
N CYS A 82 17.75 -2.58 -1.44
CA CYS A 82 16.47 -3.20 -1.12
C CYS A 82 15.37 -2.14 -1.11
N PRO A 83 14.27 -2.30 -1.90
CA PRO A 83 13.18 -1.35 -1.91
C PRO A 83 12.53 -1.31 -0.53
N LYS A 84 12.54 -0.13 0.10
CA LYS A 84 11.79 0.08 1.33
C LYS A 84 10.32 0.20 0.95
N GLN A 85 9.47 -0.65 1.51
CA GLN A 85 8.04 -0.35 1.54
C GLN A 85 7.88 0.98 2.27
N LYS A 86 7.23 1.96 1.64
CA LYS A 86 6.92 3.22 2.33
C LYS A 86 6.15 2.84 3.58
N PRO A 87 6.61 3.23 4.79
CA PRO A 87 5.82 2.99 5.98
C PRO A 87 4.47 3.64 5.73
N MET A 88 3.41 2.84 5.79
CA MET A 88 2.06 3.38 5.76
C MET A 88 1.91 4.14 7.07
N ILE A 89 2.01 5.45 6.99
CA ILE A 89 1.79 6.32 8.14
C ILE A 89 0.30 6.20 8.43
N TRP A 90 -0.06 5.37 9.42
CA TRP A 90 -1.40 5.33 9.99
C TRP A 90 -1.64 6.53 10.91
N ASP A 91 -0.55 7.21 11.30
CA ASP A 91 -0.60 8.42 12.10
C ASP A 91 -1.12 9.58 11.23
N LEU A 92 -2.17 10.21 11.72
CA LEU A 92 -2.76 11.35 11.06
C LEU A 92 -1.68 12.45 10.91
N THR A 93 -1.77 13.26 9.86
CA THR A 93 -0.89 14.41 9.66
C THR A 93 -0.73 15.23 10.96
N SER A 94 0.39 15.95 11.16
CA SER A 94 0.68 16.74 12.37
C SER A 94 -0.46 17.65 12.89
N ILE A 95 -1.48 17.91 12.07
CA ILE A 95 -2.70 18.67 12.34
C ILE A 95 -3.72 17.89 13.21
N MET A 96 -3.70 16.56 13.15
CA MET A 96 -4.69 15.67 13.78
C MET A 96 -4.14 14.95 15.02
N ARG A 97 -2.87 15.19 15.38
CA ARG A 97 -2.21 14.57 16.53
C ARG A 97 -2.95 14.85 17.86
N ASP A 98 -3.69 15.96 17.92
CA ASP A 98 -4.46 16.38 19.11
C ASP A 98 -5.99 16.21 18.93
N HIS A 99 -6.46 15.70 17.79
CA HIS A 99 -7.88 15.44 17.52
C HIS A 99 -8.19 13.95 17.73
N TRP A 100 -8.14 13.52 18.99
CA TRP A 100 -8.35 12.12 19.39
C TRP A 100 -9.81 11.67 19.28
N GLU A 101 -10.75 12.60 19.44
CA GLU A 101 -12.18 12.36 19.27
C GLU A 101 -12.61 12.84 17.89
N ILE A 102 -13.27 11.94 17.14
CA ILE A 102 -13.85 12.21 15.82
C ILE A 102 -15.36 12.03 15.89
N GLU A 103 -16.11 12.84 15.13
CA GLU A 103 -17.55 12.70 15.08
C GLU A 103 -17.95 11.37 14.44
N ARG A 104 -18.88 10.63 15.06
CA ARG A 104 -19.31 9.31 14.57
C ARG A 104 -19.82 9.34 13.12
N ALA A 105 -20.36 10.48 12.68
CA ALA A 105 -20.85 10.67 11.32
C ALA A 105 -19.74 10.65 10.26
N GLU A 106 -18.47 10.86 10.65
CA GLU A 106 -17.31 10.85 9.75
C GLU A 106 -16.82 9.43 9.43
N ILE A 107 -17.36 8.41 10.09
CA ILE A 107 -16.96 7.01 9.92
C ILE A 107 -18.09 6.24 9.24
N GLU A 108 -17.85 5.80 8.00
CA GLU A 108 -18.74 4.89 7.30
C GLU A 108 -18.34 3.43 7.56
N LEU A 109 -19.25 2.61 8.08
CA LEU A 109 -19.02 1.18 8.31
C LEU A 109 -19.35 0.40 7.04
N LEU A 110 -18.33 0.04 6.26
CA LEU A 110 -18.51 -0.53 4.92
C LEU A 110 -18.69 -2.04 4.95
N ARG A 111 -17.76 -2.75 5.62
CA ARG A 111 -17.75 -4.22 5.61
C ARG A 111 -17.36 -4.78 6.96
N LYS A 112 -18.23 -5.62 7.54
CA LYS A 112 -17.89 -6.35 8.77
C LYS A 112 -16.74 -7.33 8.49
N LEU A 113 -15.66 -7.18 9.25
CA LEU A 113 -14.49 -8.06 9.23
C LEU A 113 -14.63 -9.21 10.23
N GLY A 114 -15.34 -8.98 11.33
CA GLY A 114 -15.56 -10.01 12.36
C GLY A 114 -16.36 -9.51 13.56
N HIS A 115 -16.49 -10.37 14.56
CA HIS A 115 -17.03 -10.02 15.87
C HIS A 115 -16.33 -10.82 16.96
N GLY A 116 -16.34 -10.28 18.17
CA GLY A 116 -15.88 -10.94 19.39
C GLY A 116 -16.83 -10.65 20.55
N ASN A 117 -16.45 -11.08 21.75
CA ASN A 117 -17.30 -10.97 22.94
C ASN A 117 -17.63 -9.53 23.37
N PHE A 118 -16.91 -8.54 22.84
CA PHE A 118 -17.02 -7.13 23.24
C PHE A 118 -17.42 -6.20 22.09
N GLY A 119 -17.77 -6.74 20.91
CA GLY A 119 -18.22 -5.92 19.79
C GLY A 119 -17.86 -6.49 18.42
N GLU A 120 -18.08 -5.66 17.41
CA GLU A 120 -17.87 -5.99 16.01
C GLU A 120 -16.70 -5.20 15.44
N VAL A 121 -15.97 -5.81 14.51
CA VAL A 121 -14.89 -5.15 13.78
C VAL A 121 -15.38 -4.88 12.37
N TRP A 122 -15.36 -3.62 11.98
CA TRP A 122 -15.79 -3.15 10.66
C TRP A 122 -14.61 -2.52 9.93
N TYR A 123 -14.50 -2.82 8.64
CA TYR A 123 -13.72 -2.03 7.70
C TYR A 123 -14.51 -0.75 7.43
N GLY A 124 -13.92 0.39 7.78
CA GLY A 124 -14.46 1.70 7.45
C GLY A 124 -13.43 2.51 6.67
N MET A 125 -13.90 3.61 6.07
CA MET A 125 -13.05 4.63 5.47
C MET A 125 -13.24 5.93 6.23
N HIS A 126 -12.14 6.63 6.49
CA HIS A 126 -12.19 8.00 7.01
C HIS A 126 -12.53 8.98 5.87
N GLY A 127 -13.23 10.09 6.13
CA GLY A 127 -13.68 11.02 5.08
C GLY A 127 -12.57 11.47 4.11
N ARG A 128 -11.34 11.68 4.61
CA ARG A 128 -10.18 11.97 3.76
C ARG A 128 -9.76 10.79 2.86
N GLU A 129 -9.81 9.57 3.38
CA GLU A 129 -9.50 8.37 2.60
C GLU A 129 -10.55 8.15 1.50
N VAL A 130 -11.82 8.45 1.77
CA VAL A 130 -12.88 8.45 0.75
C VAL A 130 -12.56 9.42 -0.38
N ILE A 131 -12.16 10.66 -0.07
CA ILE A 131 -11.77 11.66 -1.09
C ILE A 131 -10.59 11.15 -1.93
N GLU A 132 -9.52 10.67 -1.28
CA GLU A 132 -8.34 10.15 -1.99
C GLU A 132 -8.65 8.93 -2.87
N GLN A 133 -9.56 8.06 -2.44
CA GLN A 133 -9.99 6.90 -3.22
C GLN A 133 -10.84 7.32 -4.41
N VAL A 134 -11.79 8.25 -4.23
CA VAL A 134 -12.64 8.80 -5.30
C VAL A 134 -11.79 9.48 -6.37
N GLU A 135 -10.75 10.23 -5.99
CA GLU A 135 -9.78 10.84 -6.91
C GLU A 135 -8.98 9.79 -7.68
N LYS A 136 -8.64 8.65 -7.06
CA LYS A 136 -7.97 7.51 -7.71
C LYS A 136 -8.90 6.68 -8.61
N GLY A 137 -10.16 7.10 -8.75
CA GLY A 137 -11.15 6.43 -9.60
C GLY A 137 -11.93 5.31 -8.91
N TYR A 138 -11.78 5.13 -7.59
CA TYR A 138 -12.63 4.24 -6.84
C TYR A 138 -14.09 4.72 -6.91
N ARG A 139 -15.01 3.78 -7.16
CA ARG A 139 -16.46 3.95 -7.03
C ARG A 139 -17.01 2.74 -6.31
N MET A 140 -18.11 2.91 -5.57
CA MET A 140 -18.68 1.83 -4.78
C MET A 140 -19.03 0.63 -5.69
N PRO A 141 -18.61 -0.60 -5.32
CA PRO A 141 -18.95 -1.80 -6.08
C PRO A 141 -20.46 -2.06 -6.03
N LYS A 142 -20.97 -2.72 -7.07
CA LYS A 142 -22.37 -3.11 -7.17
C LYS A 142 -22.78 -3.92 -5.92
N PRO A 143 -23.85 -3.53 -5.21
CA PRO A 143 -24.38 -4.29 -4.09
C PRO A 143 -24.65 -5.75 -4.47
N LEU A 144 -24.14 -6.69 -3.67
CA LEU A 144 -24.35 -8.13 -3.86
C LEU A 144 -25.67 -8.63 -3.25
N SER A 145 -26.29 -7.84 -2.37
CA SER A 145 -27.48 -8.20 -1.61
C SER A 145 -28.79 -8.09 -2.41
N HIS A 146 -28.80 -7.32 -3.50
CA HIS A 146 -30.00 -7.09 -4.31
C HIS A 146 -29.65 -7.18 -5.80
N SER A 147 -30.52 -7.81 -6.59
CA SER A 147 -30.35 -7.89 -8.05
C SER A 147 -30.64 -6.54 -8.69
N ILE A 148 -29.60 -5.71 -8.81
CA ILE A 148 -29.67 -4.45 -9.55
C ILE A 148 -29.30 -4.76 -11.01
N PRO A 149 -30.11 -4.37 -12.01
CA PRO A 149 -29.74 -4.57 -13.40
C PRO A 149 -28.42 -3.86 -13.74
N ASP A 150 -27.54 -4.51 -14.50
CA ASP A 150 -26.21 -3.97 -14.82
C ASP A 150 -26.27 -2.63 -15.55
N VAL A 151 -27.37 -2.38 -16.27
CA VAL A 151 -27.60 -1.10 -16.95
C VAL A 151 -27.84 0.04 -15.96
N ILE A 152 -28.53 -0.21 -14.85
CA ILE A 152 -28.77 0.79 -13.80
C ILE A 152 -27.46 1.08 -13.06
N TYR A 153 -26.70 0.04 -12.72
CA TYR A 153 -25.41 0.23 -12.06
C TYR A 153 -24.41 1.00 -12.94
N ARG A 154 -24.39 0.73 -14.25
CA ARG A 154 -23.58 1.53 -15.21
C ARG A 154 -24.04 2.99 -15.25
N LEU A 155 -25.34 3.25 -15.26
CA LEU A 155 -25.89 4.60 -15.23
C LEU A 155 -25.50 5.33 -13.93
N MET A 156 -25.56 4.66 -12.78
CA MET A 156 -25.09 5.21 -11.50
C MET A 156 -23.61 5.61 -11.56
N LEU A 157 -22.76 4.78 -12.18
CA LEU A 157 -21.35 5.12 -12.37
C LEU A 157 -21.16 6.35 -13.26
N GLN A 158 -21.99 6.53 -14.30
CA GLN A 158 -21.97 7.73 -15.16
C GLN A 158 -22.39 8.99 -14.41
N CYS A 159 -23.38 8.91 -13.52
CA CYS A 159 -23.76 10.02 -12.63
C CYS A 159 -22.61 10.44 -11.71
N TRP A 160 -21.68 9.54 -11.41
CA TRP A 160 -20.50 9.80 -10.58
C TRP A 160 -19.22 10.04 -11.39
N ASP A 161 -19.32 10.46 -12.66
CA ASP A 161 -18.15 10.83 -13.45
C ASP A 161 -17.39 11.99 -12.76
N ALA A 162 -16.06 11.94 -12.83
CA ALA A 162 -15.20 12.97 -12.27
C ALA A 162 -15.41 14.32 -12.99
N ASP A 163 -15.69 14.27 -14.29
CA ASP A 163 -15.99 15.43 -15.12
C ASP A 163 -17.51 15.72 -15.06
N PRO A 164 -17.93 16.88 -14.52
CA PRO A 164 -19.34 17.25 -14.46
C PRO A 164 -20.04 17.25 -15.82
N GLU A 165 -19.34 17.59 -16.90
CA GLU A 165 -19.91 17.69 -18.25
C GLU A 165 -20.19 16.31 -18.88
N LYS A 166 -19.57 15.25 -18.35
CA LYS A 166 -19.81 13.86 -18.80
C LYS A 166 -20.98 13.21 -18.08
N ARG A 167 -21.50 13.83 -17.02
CA ARG A 167 -22.62 13.30 -16.27
C ARG A 167 -23.90 13.44 -17.09
N PRO A 168 -24.78 12.43 -17.09
CA PRO A 168 -26.07 12.54 -17.75
C PRO A 168 -26.89 13.68 -17.16
N THR A 169 -27.64 14.38 -18.00
CA THR A 169 -28.56 15.43 -17.54
C THR A 169 -29.73 14.82 -16.79
N PHE A 170 -30.36 15.61 -15.92
CA PHE A 170 -31.59 15.19 -15.26
C PHE A 170 -32.68 14.82 -16.28
N ASP A 171 -32.82 15.59 -17.36
CA ASP A 171 -33.79 15.28 -18.42
C ASP A 171 -33.53 13.91 -19.06
N PHE A 172 -32.27 13.57 -19.34
CA PHE A 172 -31.90 12.26 -19.86
C PHE A 172 -32.24 11.15 -18.86
N LEU A 173 -31.88 11.34 -17.58
CA LEU A 173 -32.18 10.37 -16.53
C LEU A 173 -33.68 10.15 -16.39
N ASN A 174 -34.46 11.23 -16.39
CA ASN A 174 -35.91 11.18 -16.26
C ASN A 174 -36.55 10.37 -17.40
N HIS A 175 -36.23 10.69 -18.66
CA HIS A 175 -36.73 9.93 -19.81
C HIS A 175 -36.27 8.46 -19.77
N TYR A 176 -34.99 8.23 -19.45
CA TYR A 176 -34.44 6.89 -19.36
C TYR A 176 -35.17 6.03 -18.33
N PHE A 177 -35.50 6.59 -17.16
CA PHE A 177 -36.23 5.86 -16.11
C PHE A 177 -37.73 5.72 -16.40
N GLU A 178 -38.36 6.70 -17.05
CA GLU A 178 -39.73 6.59 -17.53
C GLU A 178 -39.88 5.38 -18.49
N ASP A 179 -39.00 5.28 -19.48
CA ASP A 179 -38.96 4.14 -20.42
C ASP A 179 -38.64 2.81 -19.71
N PHE A 180 -37.77 2.86 -18.69
CA PHE A 180 -37.41 1.69 -17.89
C PHE A 180 -38.61 1.15 -17.09
N THR A 181 -39.43 2.04 -16.52
CA THR A 181 -40.63 1.66 -15.74
C THR A 181 -41.77 1.12 -16.60
N ILE A 182 -41.91 1.57 -17.86
CA ILE A 182 -42.97 1.12 -18.78
C ILE A 182 -42.81 -0.37 -19.16
N THR A 183 -41.60 -0.93 -19.04
CA THR A 183 -41.32 -2.36 -19.37
C THR A 183 -41.34 -3.28 -18.13
N SER A 184 -41.46 -2.72 -16.92
CA SER A 184 -41.38 -3.49 -15.66
C SER A 184 -42.41 -3.03 -14.63
N GLU A 185 -43.70 -3.09 -14.96
CA GLU A 185 -44.74 -2.99 -13.94
C GLU A 185 -44.77 -4.29 -13.11
N LEU A 186 -44.09 -4.28 -11.96
CA LEU A 186 -44.54 -5.05 -10.80
C LEU A 186 -45.24 -4.04 -9.87
N PRO A 187 -46.57 -4.14 -9.69
CA PRO A 187 -47.29 -3.20 -8.83
C PRO A 187 -46.74 -3.31 -7.41
N TYR A 188 -46.50 -2.16 -6.78
CA TYR A 188 -46.15 -2.09 -5.36
C TYR A 188 -47.17 -2.93 -4.57
N ARG A 189 -46.70 -3.95 -3.85
CA ARG A 189 -47.56 -4.74 -2.97
C ARG A 189 -48.01 -3.83 -1.83
N GLU A 190 -49.32 -3.58 -1.76
CA GLU A 190 -49.95 -3.04 -0.58
C GLU A 190 -49.58 -3.93 0.61
N VAL A 191 -48.97 -3.32 1.62
CA VAL A 191 -48.76 -3.94 2.92
C VAL A 191 -50.13 -3.96 3.57
N MET A 192 -50.71 -5.15 3.78
CA MET A 192 -51.90 -5.30 4.60
C MET A 192 -51.53 -5.03 6.06
N ASP A 193 -52.28 -4.14 6.70
CA ASP A 193 -52.15 -3.73 8.12
C ASP A 193 -52.10 -4.92 9.10
#